data_AF-R7HWB0-F1
#
_entry.id   AF-R7HWB0-F1
#
_cell.length_a   1.000
_cell.length_b   1.000
_cell.length_c   1.000
_cell.angle_alpha   90.00
_cell.angle_beta   90.00
_cell.angle_gamma   90.00
#
_symmetry.space_group_name_H-M   'P 1'
#
loop_
_entity.id
_entity.type
_entity.pdbx_description
1 polymer ?
#
loop_
_entity_poly.entity_id
_entity_poly.type
_entity_poly.pdbx_seq_one_letter_code
_entity_poly.pdbx_strand_id
1 'polypeptide(L)'
;MLVTLGIIGVVAALTIPQLVSGYKKRVVETKLQKVHSILSQAVRLSEAENDVAVNWNWPESVVDEEGRNVFFDKYFKPYMKIVDEERTYFIVYKPDGTRDYTEWHTYYKLFDGTFISFYISFDVHRNVYYASIEVILPGTNKDYLISGKDYFNFQINVSSDKTAVSVFPSTYGGLTCEGISNNLNYFVDKCKTATQGGYYCTALIYCNGWKIPDYYPVRF
;
A
#
# COMPACT_ATOMS: atom_id res chain seq x y z
N MET A 1 2.14 -28.41 -48.08
CA MET A 1 2.18 -27.32 -47.07
C MET A 1 2.30 -27.95 -45.69
N LEU A 2 3.50 -28.02 -45.10
CA LEU A 2 3.66 -28.64 -43.78
C LEU A 2 4.92 -28.15 -43.03
N VAL A 3 5.07 -26.84 -42.83
CA VAL A 3 6.11 -26.31 -41.90
C VAL A 3 5.72 -25.01 -41.19
N THR A 4 4.49 -24.49 -41.35
CA THR A 4 4.11 -23.20 -40.74
C THR A 4 3.40 -23.32 -39.39
N LEU A 5 2.76 -24.46 -39.08
CA LEU A 5 2.02 -24.65 -37.82
C LEU A 5 2.91 -25.01 -36.61
N GLY A 6 4.13 -25.52 -36.83
CA GLY A 6 5.05 -25.87 -35.75
C GLY A 6 5.79 -24.66 -35.14
N ILE A 7 6.06 -23.63 -35.95
CA ILE A 7 6.82 -22.44 -35.51
C ILE A 7 5.90 -21.41 -34.86
N ILE A 8 4.67 -21.25 -35.37
CA ILE A 8 3.71 -20.27 -34.82
C ILE A 8 3.25 -20.66 -33.41
N GLY A 9 3.16 -21.97 -33.09
CA GLY A 9 2.81 -22.45 -31.75
C GLY A 9 3.86 -22.13 -30.68
N VAL A 10 5.15 -22.08 -31.04
CA VAL A 10 6.23 -21.75 -30.11
C VAL A 10 6.35 -20.23 -29.89
N VAL A 11 6.09 -19.42 -30.91
CA VAL A 11 6.26 -17.94 -30.82
C VAL A 11 5.04 -17.26 -30.18
N ALA A 12 3.82 -17.78 -30.35
CA ALA A 12 2.63 -17.27 -29.66
C ALA A 12 2.66 -17.56 -28.14
N ALA A 13 3.34 -18.65 -27.75
CA ALA A 13 3.39 -19.10 -26.35
C ALA A 13 4.27 -18.22 -25.45
N LEU A 14 5.23 -17.45 -25.98
CA LEU A 14 6.04 -16.52 -25.19
C LEU A 14 5.45 -15.12 -25.13
N THR A 15 4.76 -14.69 -26.20
CA THR A 15 4.20 -13.35 -26.30
C THR A 15 2.94 -13.18 -25.46
N ILE A 16 2.05 -14.17 -25.36
CA ILE A 16 0.82 -14.06 -24.58
C ILE A 16 1.10 -13.98 -23.06
N PRO A 17 1.93 -14.84 -22.44
CA PRO A 17 2.21 -14.75 -21.01
C PRO A 17 2.97 -13.48 -20.64
N GLN A 18 3.95 -13.06 -21.45
CA GLN A 18 4.70 -11.82 -21.23
C GLN A 18 3.81 -10.58 -21.38
N LEU A 19 2.94 -10.55 -22.39
CA LEU A 19 1.98 -9.46 -22.60
C LEU A 19 0.96 -9.39 -21.45
N VAL A 20 0.44 -10.53 -20.99
CA VAL A 20 -0.51 -10.61 -19.87
C VAL A 20 0.16 -10.17 -18.57
N SER A 21 1.40 -10.59 -18.30
CA SER A 21 2.15 -10.15 -17.13
C SER A 21 2.45 -8.65 -17.18
N GLY A 22 2.88 -8.14 -18.35
CA GLY A 22 3.09 -6.70 -18.57
C GLY A 22 1.81 -5.87 -18.40
N TYR A 23 0.68 -6.38 -18.90
CA TYR A 23 -0.63 -5.75 -18.71
C TYR A 23 -1.02 -5.71 -17.22
N LYS A 24 -0.90 -6.83 -16.50
CA LYS A 24 -1.20 -6.90 -15.06
C LYS A 24 -0.34 -5.94 -14.26
N LYS A 25 0.96 -5.84 -14.55
CA LYS A 25 1.86 -4.84 -13.95
C LYS A 25 1.30 -3.42 -14.15
N ARG A 26 0.99 -3.05 -15.39
CA ARG A 26 0.47 -1.71 -15.72
C ARG A 26 -0.87 -1.39 -15.04
N VAL A 27 -1.74 -2.39 -14.88
CA VAL A 27 -2.99 -2.25 -14.13
C VAL A 27 -2.70 -1.94 -12.66
N VAL A 28 -1.76 -2.65 -12.03
CA VAL A 28 -1.38 -2.42 -10.62
C VAL A 28 -0.72 -1.05 -10.44
N GLU A 29 0.22 -0.67 -11.31
CA GLU A 29 0.84 0.67 -11.32
C GLU A 29 -0.22 1.78 -11.35
N THR A 30 -1.19 1.66 -12.26
CA THR A 30 -2.26 2.66 -12.43
C THR A 30 -3.16 2.74 -11.20
N LYS A 31 -3.53 1.59 -10.63
CA LYS A 31 -4.35 1.53 -9.41
C LYS A 31 -3.62 2.14 -8.21
N LEU A 32 -2.32 1.87 -8.04
CA LEU A 32 -1.54 2.43 -6.94
C LEU A 32 -1.42 3.96 -7.01
N GLN A 33 -1.15 4.51 -8.20
CA GLN A 33 -1.15 5.96 -8.41
C GLN A 33 -2.50 6.60 -8.06
N LYS A 34 -3.60 5.92 -8.42
CA LYS A 34 -4.94 6.36 -8.10
C LYS A 34 -5.18 6.36 -6.59
N VAL A 35 -4.83 5.27 -5.89
CA VAL A 35 -4.94 5.17 -4.44
C VAL A 35 -4.16 6.30 -3.76
N HIS A 36 -2.89 6.50 -4.13
CA HIS A 36 -2.09 7.60 -3.61
C HIS A 36 -2.75 8.97 -3.79
N SER A 37 -3.36 9.19 -4.97
CA SER A 37 -4.09 10.43 -5.27
C SER A 37 -5.37 10.57 -4.43
N ILE A 38 -6.12 9.50 -4.20
CA ILE A 38 -7.32 9.50 -3.34
C ILE A 38 -6.92 9.85 -1.90
N LEU A 39 -5.91 9.18 -1.37
CA LEU A 39 -5.42 9.43 0.00
C LEU A 39 -4.91 10.87 0.15
N SER A 40 -4.15 11.36 -0.83
CA SER A 40 -3.61 12.73 -0.81
C SER A 40 -4.72 13.78 -0.88
N GLN A 41 -5.77 13.52 -1.65
CA GLN A 41 -6.95 14.39 -1.72
C GLN A 41 -7.75 14.37 -0.42
N ALA A 42 -7.92 13.20 0.20
CA ALA A 42 -8.61 13.08 1.49
C ALA A 42 -7.93 13.92 2.58
N VAL A 43 -6.60 13.89 2.67
CA VAL A 43 -5.84 14.74 3.60
C VAL A 43 -6.11 16.23 3.31
N ARG A 44 -5.98 16.67 2.06
CA ARG A 44 -6.19 18.09 1.69
C ARG A 44 -7.60 18.59 1.98
N LEU A 45 -8.62 17.76 1.72
CA LEU A 45 -10.01 18.11 2.01
C LEU A 45 -10.24 18.23 3.52
N SER A 46 -9.68 17.30 4.29
CA SER A 46 -9.73 17.35 5.75
C SER A 46 -9.02 18.58 6.32
N GLU A 47 -7.87 18.97 5.74
CA GLU A 47 -7.15 20.18 6.15
C GLU A 47 -7.95 21.46 5.86
N ALA A 48 -8.75 21.48 4.80
CA ALA A 48 -9.59 22.62 4.46
C ALA A 48 -10.75 22.85 5.44
N GLU A 49 -11.23 21.80 6.13
CA GLU A 49 -12.38 21.87 7.04
C GLU A 49 -12.02 21.79 8.53
N ASN A 50 -10.90 21.14 8.89
CA ASN A 50 -10.53 20.92 10.29
C ASN A 50 -9.41 21.86 10.77
N ASP A 51 -8.21 21.72 10.19
CA ASP A 51 -6.98 22.53 10.33
C ASP A 51 -5.85 21.80 9.57
N VAL A 52 -4.66 22.39 9.41
CA VAL A 52 -3.47 21.68 8.94
C VAL A 52 -3.23 20.40 9.75
N ALA A 53 -2.85 19.32 9.07
CA ALA A 53 -2.91 18.00 9.68
C ALA A 53 -1.93 17.77 10.83
N VAL A 54 -0.92 18.63 10.99
CA VAL A 54 -0.04 18.66 12.18
C VAL A 54 -0.77 19.05 13.47
N ASN A 55 -1.89 19.77 13.36
CA ASN A 55 -2.70 20.24 14.50
C ASN A 55 -3.90 19.34 14.80
N TRP A 56 -4.08 18.23 14.08
CA TRP A 56 -5.16 17.29 14.35
C TRP A 56 -5.03 16.67 15.74
N ASN A 57 -6.11 16.05 16.22
CA ASN A 57 -6.17 15.35 17.51
C ASN A 57 -5.41 14.02 17.45
N TRP A 58 -4.11 14.06 17.14
CA TRP A 58 -3.24 12.89 17.18
C TRP A 58 -3.16 12.34 18.60
N PRO A 59 -3.12 11.01 18.75
CA PRO A 59 -3.11 10.41 20.07
C PRO A 59 -1.76 10.64 20.76
N GLU A 60 -1.79 11.04 22.03
CA GLU A 60 -0.60 11.23 22.87
C GLU A 60 -0.08 9.90 23.48
N SER A 61 -0.79 8.81 23.26
CA SER A 61 -0.43 7.46 23.69
C SER A 61 -1.09 6.42 22.77
N VAL A 62 -0.80 5.13 22.98
CA VAL A 62 -1.47 4.06 22.21
C VAL A 62 -2.96 4.09 22.51
N VAL A 63 -3.77 4.25 21.46
CA VAL A 63 -5.24 4.23 21.55
C VAL A 63 -5.81 2.87 21.21
N ASP A 64 -6.94 2.55 21.83
CA ASP A 64 -7.75 1.40 21.50
C ASP A 64 -8.53 1.60 20.19
N GLU A 65 -9.39 0.64 19.85
CA GLU A 65 -10.15 0.68 18.61
C GLU A 65 -11.11 1.88 18.52
N GLU A 66 -11.74 2.25 19.63
CA GLU A 66 -12.68 3.37 19.67
C GLU A 66 -11.95 4.68 19.36
N GLY A 67 -10.80 4.93 19.98
CA GLY A 67 -9.98 6.10 19.70
C GLY A 67 -9.53 6.17 18.24
N ARG A 68 -9.18 5.03 17.63
CA ARG A 68 -8.84 4.95 16.20
C ARG A 68 -10.04 5.32 15.31
N ASN A 69 -11.22 4.80 15.63
CA ASN A 69 -12.44 5.05 14.86
C ASN A 69 -12.87 6.52 14.94
N VAL A 70 -12.83 7.13 16.13
CA VAL A 70 -13.15 8.57 16.31
C VAL A 70 -12.25 9.45 15.44
N PHE A 71 -10.95 9.14 15.39
CA PHE A 71 -10.01 9.87 14.55
C PHE A 71 -10.31 9.69 13.06
N PHE A 72 -10.51 8.44 12.63
CA PHE A 72 -10.81 8.13 11.23
C PHE A 72 -12.12 8.77 10.77
N ASP A 73 -13.17 8.69 11.58
CA ASP A 73 -14.49 9.23 11.29
C ASP A 73 -14.48 10.75 11.14
N LYS A 74 -13.62 11.45 11.88
CA LYS A 74 -13.45 12.90 11.79
C LYS A 74 -12.59 13.32 10.59
N TYR A 75 -11.42 12.69 10.42
CA TYR A 75 -10.38 13.22 9.52
C TYR A 75 -10.31 12.54 8.16
N PHE A 76 -10.92 11.37 7.97
CA PHE A 76 -10.78 10.58 6.73
C PHE A 76 -12.10 10.13 6.14
N LYS A 77 -12.98 9.50 6.93
CA LYS A 77 -14.24 8.89 6.47
C LYS A 77 -15.08 9.81 5.57
N PRO A 78 -15.26 11.12 5.88
CA PRO A 78 -16.07 12.02 5.04
C PRO A 78 -15.51 12.23 3.63
N TYR A 79 -14.19 12.06 3.44
CA TYR A 79 -13.48 12.45 2.23
C TYR A 79 -13.10 11.27 1.32
N MET A 80 -13.44 10.04 1.72
CA MET A 80 -12.99 8.82 1.04
C MET A 80 -14.05 8.14 0.16
N LYS A 81 -15.31 8.61 0.18
CA LYS A 81 -16.43 8.00 -0.60
C LYS A 81 -16.56 6.49 -0.32
N ILE A 82 -16.72 6.16 0.96
CA ILE A 82 -16.90 4.79 1.43
C ILE A 82 -18.32 4.32 1.10
N VAL A 83 -18.44 3.09 0.61
CA VAL A 83 -19.71 2.47 0.19
C VAL A 83 -20.07 1.23 1.01
N ASP A 84 -19.11 0.68 1.75
CA ASP A 84 -19.31 -0.51 2.58
C ASP A 84 -18.22 -0.55 3.67
N GLU A 85 -18.51 -1.20 4.79
CA GLU A 85 -17.56 -1.43 5.88
C GLU A 85 -17.74 -2.85 6.46
N GLU A 86 -16.63 -3.56 6.67
CA GLU A 86 -16.64 -4.91 7.22
C GLU A 86 -15.50 -5.10 8.23
N ARG A 87 -15.80 -5.74 9.38
CA ARG A 87 -14.77 -6.20 10.30
C ARG A 87 -14.33 -7.60 9.91
N THR A 88 -13.10 -7.74 9.45
CA THR A 88 -12.56 -9.02 8.97
C THR A 88 -11.03 -9.05 9.10
N TYR A 89 -10.44 -10.21 8.81
CA TYR A 89 -9.01 -10.33 8.59
C TYR A 89 -8.78 -11.05 7.27
N PHE A 90 -7.78 -10.62 6.51
CA PHE A 90 -7.40 -11.29 5.27
C PHE A 90 -6.11 -12.08 5.47
N ILE A 91 -5.99 -13.23 4.80
CA ILE A 91 -4.73 -13.98 4.79
C ILE A 91 -3.82 -13.36 3.73
N VAL A 92 -2.73 -12.76 4.20
CA VAL A 92 -1.68 -12.17 3.37
C VAL A 92 -0.46 -13.08 3.36
N TYR A 93 0.10 -13.30 2.18
CA TYR A 93 1.34 -14.02 1.96
C TYR A 93 2.43 -13.03 1.56
N LYS A 94 3.61 -13.25 2.12
CA LYS A 94 4.83 -12.58 1.68
C LYS A 94 5.25 -13.11 0.31
N PRO A 95 6.02 -12.34 -0.47
CA PRO A 95 6.50 -12.80 -1.77
C PRO A 95 7.38 -14.06 -1.73
N ASP A 96 7.96 -14.41 -0.58
CA ASP A 96 8.66 -15.67 -0.35
C ASP A 96 7.72 -16.90 -0.18
N GLY A 97 6.40 -16.69 -0.14
CA GLY A 97 5.37 -17.72 0.00
C GLY A 97 4.98 -18.03 1.45
N THR A 98 5.64 -17.44 2.44
CA THR A 98 5.29 -17.61 3.84
C THR A 98 4.13 -16.67 4.24
N ARG A 99 3.33 -17.07 5.24
CA ARG A 99 2.22 -16.26 5.72
C ARG A 99 2.76 -15.02 6.45
N ASP A 100 2.16 -13.86 6.17
CA ASP A 100 2.44 -12.62 6.89
C ASP A 100 1.60 -12.56 8.20
N TYR A 101 1.99 -11.66 9.11
CA TYR A 101 1.17 -11.35 10.27
C TYR A 101 -0.11 -10.63 9.82
N THR A 102 -1.25 -11.09 10.31
CA THR A 102 -2.58 -10.56 9.97
C THR A 102 -3.42 -10.52 11.23
N GLU A 103 -4.14 -9.43 11.46
CA GLU A 103 -5.05 -9.28 12.59
C GLU A 103 -6.43 -8.82 12.12
N TRP A 104 -7.39 -8.72 13.05
CA TRP A 104 -8.73 -8.23 12.73
C TRP A 104 -8.69 -6.72 12.56
N HIS A 105 -9.16 -6.26 11.40
CA HIS A 105 -9.28 -4.85 11.10
C HIS A 105 -10.70 -4.53 10.64
N THR A 106 -11.05 -3.24 10.72
CA THR A 106 -12.20 -2.70 10.01
C THR A 106 -11.73 -2.27 8.63
N TYR A 107 -12.21 -2.94 7.59
CA TYR A 107 -11.95 -2.62 6.21
C TYR A 107 -13.11 -1.82 5.62
N TYR A 108 -12.78 -0.69 4.99
CA TYR A 108 -13.70 0.18 4.29
C TYR A 108 -13.55 -0.02 2.79
N LYS A 109 -14.66 -0.28 2.11
CA LYS A 109 -14.71 -0.36 0.65
C LYS A 109 -14.97 1.03 0.08
N LEU A 110 -14.09 1.48 -0.79
CA LEU A 110 -14.27 2.72 -1.53
C LEU A 110 -15.15 2.50 -2.76
N PHE A 111 -15.74 3.57 -3.28
CA PHE A 111 -16.61 3.52 -4.47
C PHE A 111 -15.96 2.87 -5.69
N ASP A 112 -14.63 2.92 -5.82
CA ASP A 112 -13.90 2.27 -6.92
C ASP A 112 -13.54 0.80 -6.68
N GLY A 113 -13.99 0.23 -5.57
CA GLY A 113 -13.76 -1.16 -5.16
C GLY A 113 -12.47 -1.41 -4.41
N THR A 114 -11.64 -0.38 -4.17
CA THR A 114 -10.46 -0.49 -3.30
C THR A 114 -10.92 -0.75 -1.86
N PHE A 115 -10.27 -1.67 -1.15
CA PHE A 115 -10.47 -1.82 0.29
C PHE A 115 -9.31 -1.16 1.02
N ILE A 116 -9.63 -0.42 2.08
CA ILE A 116 -8.63 0.20 2.95
C ILE A 116 -8.91 -0.12 4.41
N SER A 117 -7.88 -0.44 5.17
CA SER A 117 -7.92 -0.46 6.64
C SER A 117 -7.04 0.70 7.13
N PHE A 118 -7.48 1.33 8.22
CA PHE A 118 -6.82 2.50 8.77
C PHE A 118 -6.45 2.26 10.23
N TYR A 119 -5.20 2.57 10.56
CA TYR A 119 -4.67 2.40 11.90
C TYR A 119 -3.88 3.65 12.29
N ILE A 120 -4.08 4.17 13.50
CA ILE A 120 -3.23 5.21 14.08
C ILE A 120 -2.58 4.70 15.34
N SER A 121 -1.37 5.17 15.60
CA SER A 121 -0.66 4.88 16.84
C SER A 121 0.44 5.91 17.10
N PHE A 122 1.11 5.73 18.24
CA PHE A 122 2.15 6.58 18.74
C PHE A 122 3.38 5.72 19.07
N ASP A 123 4.52 6.05 18.46
CA ASP A 123 5.81 5.43 18.77
C ASP A 123 6.44 6.14 19.96
N VAL A 124 6.38 5.49 21.12
CA VAL A 124 6.92 6.01 22.39
C VAL A 124 8.43 6.22 22.38
N HIS A 125 9.18 5.44 21.59
CA HIS A 125 10.65 5.53 21.55
C HIS A 125 11.11 6.71 20.71
N ARG A 126 10.37 7.03 19.65
CA ARG A 126 10.69 8.12 18.71
C ARG A 126 9.91 9.38 18.98
N ASN A 127 8.88 9.31 19.83
CA ASN A 127 7.96 10.41 20.11
C ASN A 127 7.29 10.91 18.82
N VAL A 128 6.81 9.98 17.99
CA VAL A 128 6.20 10.25 16.68
C VAL A 128 4.86 9.54 16.57
N TYR A 129 3.84 10.28 16.15
CA TYR A 129 2.54 9.74 15.77
C TYR A 129 2.52 9.37 14.29
N TYR A 130 1.76 8.35 13.94
CA TYR A 130 1.62 7.89 12.57
C TYR A 130 0.23 7.35 12.29
N ALA A 131 -0.20 7.49 11.04
CA ALA A 131 -1.29 6.69 10.50
C ALA A 131 -0.73 5.70 9.48
N SER A 132 -1.15 4.44 9.58
CA SER A 132 -0.94 3.44 8.56
C SER A 132 -2.24 3.13 7.84
N ILE A 133 -2.13 2.89 6.54
CA ILE A 133 -3.24 2.58 5.66
C ILE A 133 -2.88 1.33 4.88
N GLU A 134 -3.56 0.25 5.19
CA GLU A 134 -3.51 -0.98 4.42
C GLU A 134 -4.43 -0.84 3.21
N VAL A 135 -4.00 -1.33 2.05
CA VAL A 135 -4.71 -1.18 0.78
C VAL A 135 -4.78 -2.53 0.08
N ILE A 136 -5.99 -2.96 -0.26
CA ILE A 136 -6.23 -4.10 -1.16
C ILE A 136 -6.80 -3.56 -2.47
N LEU A 137 -6.15 -3.90 -3.57
CA LEU A 137 -6.54 -3.42 -4.88
C LEU A 137 -7.89 -4.02 -5.34
N PRO A 138 -8.69 -3.27 -6.11
CA PRO A 138 -9.98 -3.77 -6.62
C PRO A 138 -9.79 -4.96 -7.56
N GLY A 139 -10.69 -5.95 -7.47
CA GLY A 139 -10.71 -7.12 -8.35
C GLY A 139 -9.69 -8.21 -8.00
N THR A 140 -9.07 -8.12 -6.82
CA THR A 140 -8.17 -9.13 -6.28
C THR A 140 -8.95 -10.28 -5.62
N ASN A 141 -8.39 -11.50 -5.64
CA ASN A 141 -8.91 -12.63 -4.86
C ASN A 141 -8.55 -12.43 -3.38
N LYS A 142 -9.55 -12.14 -2.55
CA LYS A 142 -9.37 -11.87 -1.12
C LYS A 142 -8.98 -13.10 -0.29
N ASP A 143 -9.20 -14.32 -0.80
CA ASP A 143 -8.83 -15.56 -0.10
C ASP A 143 -7.31 -15.81 -0.13
N TYR A 144 -6.60 -15.15 -1.04
CA TYR A 144 -5.16 -15.32 -1.23
C TYR A 144 -4.53 -14.00 -1.69
N LEU A 145 -4.12 -13.17 -0.73
CA LEU A 145 -3.46 -11.89 -1.01
C LEU A 145 -1.94 -12.06 -1.00
N ILE A 146 -1.25 -11.44 -1.96
CA ILE A 146 0.22 -11.34 -1.94
C ILE A 146 0.62 -9.88 -1.66
N SER A 147 1.45 -9.69 -0.62
CA SER A 147 2.06 -8.40 -0.30
C SER A 147 2.92 -7.90 -1.46
N GLY A 148 2.74 -6.65 -1.88
CA GLY A 148 3.42 -6.09 -3.05
C GLY A 148 2.81 -6.44 -4.41
N LYS A 149 1.70 -7.20 -4.44
CA LYS A 149 0.94 -7.48 -5.68
C LYS A 149 -0.50 -7.03 -5.57
N ASP A 150 -1.13 -7.44 -4.48
CA ASP A 150 -2.55 -7.29 -4.19
C ASP A 150 -2.77 -6.40 -2.98
N TYR A 151 -1.87 -6.52 -2.01
CA TYR A 151 -1.87 -5.86 -0.71
C TYR A 151 -0.69 -4.90 -0.60
N PHE A 152 -0.97 -3.63 -0.29
CA PHE A 152 0.00 -2.54 -0.23
C PHE A 152 -0.22 -1.71 1.03
N ASN A 153 0.80 -0.93 1.42
CA ASN A 153 0.71 -0.12 2.62
C ASN A 153 1.18 1.31 2.32
N PHE A 154 0.40 2.25 2.82
CA PHE A 154 0.68 3.67 2.82
C PHE A 154 0.74 4.16 4.26
N GLN A 155 1.34 5.31 4.46
CA GLN A 155 1.33 6.01 5.73
C GLN A 155 0.97 7.47 5.54
N ILE A 156 0.64 8.11 6.65
CA ILE A 156 0.58 9.55 6.74
C ILE A 156 1.64 9.95 7.73
N ASN A 157 2.69 10.56 7.19
CA ASN A 157 3.76 11.10 7.98
C ASN A 157 3.43 12.55 8.31
N VAL A 158 3.59 12.88 9.58
CA VAL A 158 3.45 14.24 10.05
C VAL A 158 4.80 14.71 10.57
N SER A 159 5.35 15.73 9.91
CA SER A 159 6.49 16.50 10.41
C SER A 159 6.00 17.84 10.95
N SER A 160 6.89 18.57 11.63
CA SER A 160 6.60 19.90 12.20
C SER A 160 6.17 20.95 11.17
N ASP A 161 6.41 20.70 9.88
CA ASP A 161 6.13 21.64 8.79
C ASP A 161 5.24 21.08 7.67
N LYS A 162 5.02 19.75 7.58
CA LYS A 162 4.26 19.10 6.50
C LYS A 162 3.56 17.83 6.96
N THR A 163 2.32 17.67 6.51
CA THR A 163 1.68 16.35 6.48
C THR A 163 1.58 15.88 5.05
N ALA A 164 2.05 14.66 4.79
CA ALA A 164 1.95 14.07 3.47
C ALA A 164 1.60 12.58 3.58
N VAL A 165 0.78 12.12 2.64
CA VAL A 165 0.72 10.70 2.35
C VAL A 165 2.10 10.28 1.90
N SER A 166 2.63 9.29 2.62
CA SER A 166 3.97 8.77 2.49
C SER A 166 3.88 7.28 2.22
N VAL A 167 4.85 6.75 1.50
CA VAL A 167 5.08 5.31 1.42
C VAL A 167 6.12 4.84 2.43
N PHE A 168 6.68 5.78 3.21
CA PHE A 168 7.79 5.55 4.10
C PHE A 168 7.39 5.60 5.57
N PRO A 169 7.78 4.56 6.31
CA PRO A 169 7.84 4.51 7.74
C PRO A 169 8.12 5.81 8.52
N SER A 170 7.22 6.59 9.13
CA SER A 170 7.74 7.67 10.03
C SER A 170 8.49 7.07 11.24
N THR A 171 8.10 5.85 11.64
CA THR A 171 8.74 5.04 12.67
C THR A 171 10.03 4.34 12.20
N TYR A 172 10.31 4.32 10.89
CA TYR A 172 11.55 3.77 10.34
C TYR A 172 12.41 4.94 9.87
N GLY A 173 13.19 5.49 10.80
CA GLY A 173 13.99 6.70 10.57
C GLY A 173 14.75 6.68 9.24
N GLY A 174 14.54 7.72 8.42
CA GLY A 174 15.37 8.00 7.25
C GLY A 174 15.14 7.11 6.03
N LEU A 175 14.01 6.38 5.93
CA LEU A 175 13.69 5.70 4.68
C LEU A 175 13.38 6.73 3.58
N THR A 176 14.27 6.83 2.61
CA THR A 176 14.16 7.71 1.44
C THR A 176 14.43 6.94 0.16
N CYS A 177 14.06 7.50 -1.00
CA CYS A 177 14.42 6.87 -2.28
C CYS A 177 15.93 6.78 -2.50
N GLU A 178 16.69 7.76 -2.02
CA GLU A 178 18.15 7.71 -2.05
C GLU A 178 18.68 6.56 -1.17
N GLY A 179 18.17 6.43 0.07
CA GLY A 179 18.53 5.34 0.96
C GLY A 179 18.21 3.96 0.39
N ILE A 180 17.07 3.84 -0.30
CA ILE A 180 16.67 2.62 -1.02
C ILE A 180 17.62 2.33 -2.16
N SER A 181 17.94 3.33 -3.00
CA SER A 181 18.88 3.17 -4.11
C SER A 181 20.26 2.71 -3.63
N ASN A 182 20.74 3.28 -2.53
CA ASN A 182 22.05 2.96 -1.96
C ASN A 182 22.12 1.55 -1.35
N ASN A 183 20.98 0.97 -0.94
CA ASN A 183 20.90 -0.36 -0.33
C ASN A 183 19.86 -1.25 -1.02
N LEU A 184 19.80 -1.22 -2.36
CA LEU A 184 18.71 -1.80 -3.12
C LEU A 184 18.43 -3.27 -2.77
N ASN A 185 19.47 -4.10 -2.71
CA ASN A 185 19.34 -5.53 -2.42
C ASN A 185 18.73 -5.79 -1.03
N TYR A 186 19.07 -4.96 -0.04
CA TYR A 186 18.48 -5.05 1.30
C TYR A 186 16.99 -4.78 1.25
N PHE A 187 16.55 -3.73 0.54
CA PHE A 187 15.13 -3.39 0.46
C PHE A 187 14.31 -4.34 -0.42
N VAL A 188 14.91 -4.89 -1.47
CA VAL A 188 14.31 -5.98 -2.26
C VAL A 188 14.12 -7.22 -1.39
N ASP A 189 15.13 -7.59 -0.58
CA ASP A 189 14.99 -8.70 0.38
C ASP A 189 13.91 -8.42 1.42
N LYS A 190 13.87 -7.20 1.99
CA LYS A 190 12.84 -6.82 2.97
C LYS A 190 11.43 -6.82 2.39
N CYS A 191 11.23 -6.36 1.15
CA CYS A 191 9.94 -6.53 0.47
C CYS A 191 9.55 -8.01 0.37
N LYS A 192 10.52 -8.91 0.19
CA LYS A 192 10.28 -10.33 -0.01
C LYS A 192 10.00 -11.10 1.29
N THR A 193 10.67 -10.74 2.39
CA THR A 193 10.75 -11.58 3.60
C THR A 193 10.23 -10.92 4.87
N ALA A 194 10.19 -9.59 4.94
CA ALA A 194 9.85 -8.89 6.18
C ALA A 194 8.37 -9.08 6.53
N THR A 195 8.10 -9.37 7.80
CA THR A 195 6.75 -9.32 8.37
C THR A 195 6.21 -7.91 8.25
N GLN A 196 4.96 -7.76 7.81
CA GLN A 196 4.35 -6.48 7.44
C GLN A 196 5.22 -5.70 6.43
N GLY A 197 6.00 -6.41 5.60
CA GLY A 197 6.97 -5.83 4.67
C GLY A 197 6.36 -5.07 3.49
N GLY A 198 5.03 -4.97 3.42
CA GLY A 198 4.32 -4.32 2.33
C GLY A 198 4.70 -2.84 2.13
N TYR A 199 5.21 -2.15 3.16
CA TYR A 199 5.77 -0.81 3.02
C TYR A 199 7.01 -0.80 2.12
N TYR A 200 7.93 -1.77 2.25
CA TYR A 200 9.12 -1.85 1.40
C TYR A 200 8.74 -2.10 -0.06
N CYS A 201 7.79 -3.01 -0.28
CA CYS A 201 7.26 -3.29 -1.60
C CYS A 201 6.61 -2.07 -2.26
N THR A 202 5.86 -1.29 -1.50
CA THR A 202 5.21 -0.05 -1.99
C THR A 202 6.26 1.03 -2.26
N ALA A 203 7.25 1.16 -1.37
CA ALA A 203 8.35 2.11 -1.51
C ALA A 203 9.23 1.88 -2.75
N LEU A 204 9.54 0.62 -3.09
CA LEU A 204 10.29 0.29 -4.31
C LEU A 204 9.55 0.76 -5.58
N ILE A 205 8.22 0.59 -5.62
CA ILE A 205 7.38 1.05 -6.74
C ILE A 205 7.33 2.58 -6.78
N TYR A 206 7.12 3.22 -5.63
CA TYR A 206 7.07 4.68 -5.50
C TYR A 206 8.37 5.35 -5.98
N CYS A 207 9.52 4.87 -5.49
CA CYS A 207 10.82 5.43 -5.84
C CYS A 207 11.22 5.21 -7.29
N ASN A 208 10.56 4.27 -7.97
CA ASN A 208 10.68 4.06 -9.40
C ASN A 208 9.56 4.77 -10.18
N GLY A 209 9.04 5.90 -9.67
CA GLY A 209 8.02 6.70 -10.36
C GLY A 209 6.68 5.98 -10.54
N TRP A 210 6.29 5.18 -9.55
CA TRP A 210 5.12 4.30 -9.58
C TRP A 210 5.17 3.22 -10.68
N LYS A 211 6.37 2.87 -11.14
CA LYS A 211 6.60 1.75 -12.07
C LYS A 211 7.14 0.56 -11.33
N ILE A 212 6.65 -0.63 -11.65
CA ILE A 212 7.17 -1.87 -11.07
C ILE A 212 8.53 -2.16 -11.74
N PRO A 213 9.66 -2.07 -11.01
CA PRO A 213 10.97 -2.28 -11.60
C PRO A 213 11.22 -3.76 -11.96
N ASP A 214 12.20 -4.01 -12.84
CA ASP A 214 12.54 -5.39 -13.23
C ASP A 214 13.13 -6.22 -12.08
N TYR A 215 13.79 -5.57 -11.12
CA TYR A 215 14.32 -6.19 -9.91
C TYR A 215 13.25 -6.43 -8.83
N TYR A 216 11.98 -6.09 -9.09
CA TYR A 216 10.91 -6.27 -8.10
C TYR A 216 10.71 -7.76 -7.78
N PRO A 217 10.65 -8.15 -6.49
CA PRO A 217 10.70 -9.56 -6.11
C PRO A 217 9.38 -10.31 -6.37
N VAL A 218 8.31 -9.61 -6.76
CA VAL A 218 6.95 -10.17 -6.94
C VAL A 218 6.60 -10.33 -8.42
N ARG A 219 5.99 -11.47 -8.77
CA ARG A 219 5.57 -11.79 -10.15
C ARG A 219 4.08 -11.51 -10.38
N PHE A 220 3.75 -10.93 -11.53
CA PHE A 220 2.38 -10.51 -11.91
C PHE A 220 1.72 -11.46 -12.90
#